data_AF-A0A413ZQ75-F1
#
_entry.id   AF-A0A413ZQ75-F1
#
_cell.length_a   1.000
_cell.length_b   1.000
_cell.length_c   1.000
_cell.angle_alpha   90.00
_cell.angle_beta   90.00
_cell.angle_gamma   90.00
#
_symmetry.space_group_name_H-M   'P 1'
#
loop_
_entity.id
_entity.type
_entity.pdbx_description
1 polymer ?
#
loop_
_entity_poly.entity_id
_entity_poly.type
_entity_poly.pdbx_seq_one_letter_code
_entity_poly.pdbx_strand_id
1 'polypeptide(L)'
;MKKSALMLFLTLLPFMAKAQNTQNSEDGKKIDKEKLESKDYLPEIHGTIRGKYEYQTTMGAGRFEVRNARVSVTGNVLPIVAYKAEIDLSDEGSIKMLDAYARLFPAKGLTVTAGQMRVPFTIDAHRSPHQQYFANRSFIAKQVGNVRDVGITLGYTLPTDLPITIEGGLYNGSGLTNQKEWHKEVNYSAKAQFLFTKGLNLTLSIQSIQPEEIRVQSYDIGAYYESDRFHIEAEYLYKQYSDNAFKDVQAVNTFINYDLPLRKIFNKMSFLLRYDMMTDQSDAKTTDEETGALVTTDYKRQRLTGGITFSLSKAFRTDLRLNYEKYFYANSSIAKESEQDKIVLELMVRF
;
A
#
# COMPACT_ATOMS: atom_id res chain seq x y z
N MET A 1 -39.44 -6.29 -16.01
CA MET A 1 -38.02 -6.66 -16.21
C MET A 1 -37.15 -5.88 -15.21
N LYS A 2 -36.95 -6.42 -14.00
CA LYS A 2 -36.02 -5.93 -12.96
C LYS A 2 -36.24 -6.86 -11.75
N LYS A 3 -35.53 -8.00 -11.72
CA LYS A 3 -35.39 -8.94 -10.58
C LYS A 3 -34.45 -10.12 -10.90
N SER A 4 -34.06 -10.34 -12.16
CA SER A 4 -33.22 -11.49 -12.56
C SER A 4 -31.70 -11.26 -12.54
N ALA A 5 -31.21 -10.07 -12.16
CA ALA A 5 -29.76 -9.83 -12.08
C ALA A 5 -29.14 -10.25 -10.73
N LEU A 6 -29.94 -10.35 -9.66
CA LEU A 6 -29.43 -10.63 -8.31
C LEU A 6 -29.30 -12.12 -8.01
N MET A 7 -29.88 -12.99 -8.85
CA MET A 7 -29.91 -14.44 -8.62
C MET A 7 -28.75 -15.20 -9.27
N LEU A 8 -27.92 -14.53 -10.09
CA LEU A 8 -26.76 -15.17 -10.75
C LEU A 8 -25.47 -15.12 -9.90
N PHE A 9 -25.45 -14.34 -8.82
CA PHE A 9 -24.27 -14.22 -7.94
C PHE A 9 -24.24 -15.27 -6.80
N LEU A 10 -25.30 -16.07 -6.63
CA LEU A 10 -25.44 -16.99 -5.49
C LEU A 10 -25.16 -18.47 -5.81
N THR A 11 -24.87 -18.86 -7.06
CA THR A 11 -24.85 -20.29 -7.46
C THR A 11 -23.47 -20.88 -7.76
N LEU A 12 -22.36 -20.20 -7.45
CA LEU A 12 -20.99 -20.67 -7.76
C LEU A 12 -20.06 -20.79 -6.55
N LEU A 13 -20.56 -21.20 -5.39
CA LEU A 13 -19.71 -21.54 -4.25
C LEU A 13 -20.07 -22.92 -3.70
N PRO A 14 -19.46 -23.97 -4.26
CA PRO A 14 -18.65 -24.79 -3.38
C PRO A 14 -17.28 -25.11 -4.02
N PHE A 15 -16.30 -25.33 -3.13
CA PHE A 15 -14.88 -25.59 -3.38
C PHE A 15 -14.03 -24.35 -3.66
N MET A 16 -13.32 -23.90 -2.63
CA MET A 16 -11.87 -23.68 -2.68
C MET A 16 -11.37 -23.31 -1.28
N ALA A 17 -11.06 -24.31 -0.45
CA ALA A 17 -10.00 -24.20 0.56
C ALA A 17 -8.67 -24.32 -0.22
N LYS A 18 -7.62 -23.50 -0.10
CA LYS A 18 -6.88 -22.89 1.01
C LYS A 18 -6.24 -21.58 0.51
N ALA A 19 -5.58 -20.85 1.41
CA ALA A 19 -4.81 -19.60 1.18
C ALA A 19 -5.54 -18.32 1.58
N GLN A 20 -5.77 -18.16 2.88
CA GLN A 20 -5.78 -16.85 3.51
C GLN A 20 -5.10 -17.00 4.87
N ASN A 21 -3.77 -17.12 4.81
CA ASN A 21 -2.96 -16.78 5.98
C ASN A 21 -1.64 -16.19 5.49
N THR A 22 -1.75 -15.13 4.70
CA THR A 22 -0.69 -14.13 4.60
C THR A 22 -1.03 -13.02 5.59
N GLN A 23 -1.03 -13.34 6.89
CA GLN A 23 -0.46 -12.35 7.80
C GLN A 23 0.91 -12.03 7.22
N ASN A 24 1.15 -10.77 6.85
CA ASN A 24 2.47 -10.31 6.41
C ASN A 24 3.50 -10.91 7.37
N SER A 25 4.29 -11.87 6.90
CA SER A 25 5.28 -12.54 7.74
C SER A 25 6.37 -11.58 8.22
N GLU A 26 6.34 -10.36 7.69
CA GLU A 26 7.31 -9.28 7.82
C GLU A 26 6.98 -8.28 8.93
N ASP A 27 5.86 -8.47 9.63
CA ASP A 27 5.55 -7.69 10.81
C ASP A 27 5.75 -8.57 12.06
N GLY A 28 6.21 -7.97 13.16
CA GLY A 28 6.42 -8.68 14.41
C GLY A 28 5.17 -9.43 14.87
N LYS A 29 5.34 -10.67 15.32
CA LYS A 29 4.23 -11.59 15.67
C LYS A 29 4.28 -12.00 17.14
N LYS A 30 3.14 -12.41 17.67
CA LYS A 30 3.08 -13.11 18.95
C LYS A 30 3.69 -14.50 18.78
N ILE A 31 4.52 -14.92 19.74
CA ILE A 31 4.98 -16.30 19.82
C ILE A 31 4.10 -17.05 20.81
N ASP A 32 3.48 -18.14 20.37
CA ASP A 32 2.64 -18.99 21.21
C ASP A 32 3.49 -19.95 22.06
N LYS A 33 4.29 -19.37 22.95
CA LYS A 33 5.11 -20.08 23.95
C LYS A 33 5.10 -19.33 25.28
N GLU A 34 5.21 -20.07 26.38
CA GLU A 34 5.35 -19.45 27.72
C GLU A 34 6.73 -18.81 27.91
N LYS A 35 7.79 -19.43 27.37
CA LYS A 35 9.17 -18.92 27.39
C LYS A 35 9.83 -19.13 26.04
N LEU A 36 10.65 -18.15 25.66
CA LEU A 36 11.45 -18.20 24.44
C LEU A 36 12.71 -19.05 24.65
N GLU A 37 13.06 -19.82 23.64
CA GLU A 37 14.33 -20.54 23.54
C GLU A 37 15.35 -19.71 22.75
N SER A 38 16.65 -20.04 22.81
CA SER A 38 17.71 -19.32 22.11
C SER A 38 17.45 -19.09 20.62
N LYS A 39 16.81 -20.05 19.94
CA LYS A 39 16.43 -19.96 18.52
C LYS A 39 15.33 -18.93 18.25
N ASP A 40 14.46 -18.67 19.22
CA ASP A 40 13.32 -17.75 19.07
C ASP A 40 13.75 -16.28 19.15
N TYR A 41 14.97 -16.02 19.64
CA TYR A 41 15.60 -14.70 19.63
C TYR A 41 16.35 -14.40 18.33
N LEU A 42 16.52 -15.38 17.43
CA LEU A 42 17.13 -15.15 16.13
C LEU A 42 16.16 -14.29 15.29
N PRO A 43 16.56 -13.08 14.89
CA PRO A 43 15.69 -12.25 14.09
C PRO A 43 15.50 -12.83 12.68
N GLU A 44 14.32 -12.65 12.12
CA GLU A 44 14.06 -12.88 10.71
C GLU A 44 14.57 -11.67 9.92
N ILE A 45 15.31 -11.95 8.85
CA ILE A 45 15.78 -10.93 7.91
C ILE A 45 15.00 -11.09 6.62
N HIS A 46 14.62 -9.95 6.07
CA HIS A 46 13.80 -9.82 4.90
C HIS A 46 14.44 -8.79 3.98
N GLY A 47 14.57 -9.07 2.69
CA GLY A 47 14.92 -8.05 1.71
C GLY A 47 14.08 -8.08 0.43
N THR A 48 13.92 -6.92 -0.20
CA THR A 48 13.33 -6.78 -1.54
C THR A 48 14.18 -5.83 -2.38
N ILE A 49 14.68 -6.31 -3.51
CA ILE A 49 15.40 -5.49 -4.50
C ILE A 49 14.55 -5.38 -5.75
N ARG A 50 14.42 -4.16 -6.26
CA ARG A 50 13.68 -3.85 -7.49
C ARG A 50 14.56 -3.00 -8.40
N GLY A 51 15.08 -3.62 -9.45
CA GLY A 51 15.76 -2.93 -10.54
C GLY A 51 14.78 -2.69 -11.68
N LYS A 52 14.77 -1.48 -12.23
CA LYS A 52 13.80 -1.09 -13.26
C LYS A 52 14.48 -0.34 -14.39
N TYR A 53 14.00 -0.57 -15.61
CA TYR A 53 14.22 0.27 -16.77
C TYR A 53 12.89 0.88 -17.20
N GLU A 54 12.86 2.18 -17.41
CA GLU A 54 11.69 2.88 -17.98
C GLU A 54 12.09 3.52 -19.30
N TYR A 55 11.24 3.39 -20.31
CA TYR A 55 11.37 4.08 -21.59
C TYR A 55 10.12 4.93 -21.83
N GLN A 56 10.30 6.23 -21.88
CA GLN A 56 9.25 7.21 -22.05
C GLN A 56 9.08 7.52 -23.54
N THR A 57 7.90 7.23 -24.08
CA THR A 57 7.68 7.24 -25.53
C THR A 57 7.58 8.65 -26.11
N THR A 58 7.02 9.60 -25.36
CA THR A 58 6.89 11.01 -25.78
C THR A 58 8.24 11.72 -25.88
N MET A 59 9.13 11.47 -24.92
CA MET A 59 10.47 12.08 -24.87
C MET A 59 11.51 11.29 -25.66
N GLY A 60 11.24 10.04 -26.00
CA GLY A 60 12.21 9.14 -26.64
C GLY A 60 13.42 8.82 -25.75
N ALA A 61 13.25 8.88 -24.43
CA ALA A 61 14.32 8.76 -23.45
C ALA A 61 14.09 7.56 -22.52
N GLY A 62 15.18 6.94 -22.06
CA GLY A 62 15.14 5.82 -21.14
C GLY A 62 16.05 6.00 -19.94
N ARG A 63 15.72 5.35 -18.83
CA ARG A 63 16.52 5.38 -17.59
C ARG A 63 16.51 4.05 -16.87
N PHE A 64 17.64 3.73 -16.24
CA PHE A 64 17.75 2.67 -15.25
C PHE A 64 17.64 3.26 -13.86
N GLU A 65 16.90 2.60 -12.98
CA GLU A 65 16.81 2.98 -11.57
C GLU A 65 16.73 1.75 -10.66
N VAL A 66 17.30 1.89 -9.47
CA VAL A 66 17.00 0.99 -8.36
C VAL A 66 15.79 1.57 -7.64
N ARG A 67 14.62 1.00 -7.92
CA ARG A 67 13.35 1.50 -7.40
C ARG A 67 13.24 1.32 -5.90
N ASN A 68 13.64 0.15 -5.39
CA ASN A 68 13.69 -0.17 -3.97
C ASN A 68 14.86 -1.10 -3.69
N ALA A 69 15.58 -0.88 -2.59
CA ALA A 69 16.53 -1.82 -2.02
C ALA A 69 16.23 -1.94 -0.52
N ARG A 70 15.11 -2.60 -0.21
CA ARG A 70 14.56 -2.65 1.14
C ARG A 70 15.14 -3.81 1.92
N VAL A 71 15.48 -3.56 3.18
CA VAL A 71 15.86 -4.58 4.16
C VAL A 71 15.05 -4.34 5.43
N SER A 72 14.50 -5.41 6.00
CA SER A 72 13.85 -5.38 7.30
C SER A 72 14.31 -6.53 8.19
N VAL A 73 14.26 -6.26 9.48
CA VAL A 73 14.56 -7.18 10.56
C VAL A 73 13.37 -7.21 11.49
N THR A 74 12.88 -8.41 11.78
CA THR A 74 11.80 -8.65 12.75
C THR A 74 12.23 -9.67 13.78
N GLY A 75 11.71 -9.56 14.99
CA GLY A 75 12.00 -10.53 16.03
C GLY A 75 11.20 -10.30 17.29
N ASN A 76 11.48 -11.12 18.30
CA ASN A 76 10.79 -11.10 19.59
C ASN A 76 11.80 -10.96 20.73
N VAL A 77 11.45 -10.14 21.70
CA VAL A 77 12.18 -10.03 22.98
C VAL A 77 11.44 -10.75 24.11
N LEU A 78 10.11 -10.87 24.00
CA LEU A 78 9.24 -11.68 24.84
C LEU A 78 8.17 -12.32 23.94
N PRO A 79 7.46 -13.38 24.40
CA PRO A 79 6.40 -13.99 23.60
C PRO A 79 5.31 -13.01 23.14
N ILE A 80 5.05 -11.98 23.96
CA ILE A 80 4.08 -10.92 23.69
C ILE A 80 4.71 -9.60 23.22
N VAL A 81 6.02 -9.52 23.02
CA VAL A 81 6.72 -8.30 22.61
C VAL A 81 7.60 -8.58 21.39
N ALA A 82 7.21 -8.00 20.27
CA ALA A 82 7.92 -8.06 18.99
C ALA A 82 8.47 -6.69 18.60
N TYR A 83 9.42 -6.68 17.67
CA TYR A 83 9.97 -5.45 17.09
C TYR A 83 10.10 -5.58 15.57
N LYS A 84 10.16 -4.44 14.90
CA LYS A 84 10.51 -4.32 13.48
C LYS A 84 11.40 -3.11 13.25
N ALA A 85 12.44 -3.30 12.45
CA ALA A 85 13.22 -2.23 11.85
C ALA A 85 13.25 -2.46 10.33
N GLU A 86 12.89 -1.46 9.53
CA GLU A 86 12.85 -1.52 8.07
C GLU A 86 13.45 -0.25 7.48
N ILE A 87 14.40 -0.42 6.58
CA ILE A 87 15.07 0.66 5.84
C ILE A 87 14.98 0.38 4.33
N ASP A 88 14.75 1.43 3.54
CA ASP A 88 15.01 1.41 2.11
C ASP A 88 16.40 2.00 1.85
N LEU A 89 17.33 1.14 1.43
CA LEU A 89 18.70 1.55 1.10
C LEU A 89 18.76 2.26 -0.26
N SER A 90 17.70 2.18 -1.08
CA SER A 90 17.58 2.92 -2.33
C SER A 90 16.12 3.02 -2.76
N ASP A 91 15.43 4.07 -2.31
CA ASP A 91 14.16 4.53 -2.87
C ASP A 91 14.48 5.55 -3.97
N GLU A 92 14.69 5.06 -5.20
CA GLU A 92 15.13 5.89 -6.34
C GLU A 92 16.47 6.62 -6.06
N GLY A 93 17.39 5.94 -5.38
CA GLY A 93 18.71 6.47 -5.00
C GLY A 93 18.78 7.16 -3.63
N SER A 94 17.65 7.35 -2.94
CA SER A 94 17.60 7.94 -1.60
C SER A 94 17.46 6.88 -0.51
N ILE A 95 18.23 7.02 0.58
CA ILE A 95 18.09 6.18 1.78
C ILE A 95 16.94 6.71 2.64
N LYS A 96 16.02 5.84 3.07
CA LYS A 96 14.88 6.22 3.92
C LYS A 96 14.63 5.18 5.00
N MET A 97 14.56 5.63 6.26
CA MET A 97 14.04 4.81 7.36
C MET A 97 12.53 4.69 7.24
N LEU A 98 11.99 3.47 7.19
CA LEU A 98 10.57 3.24 6.92
C LEU A 98 9.80 2.91 8.19
N ASP A 99 10.11 1.77 8.81
CA ASP A 99 9.42 1.32 10.03
C ASP A 99 10.45 1.09 11.14
N ALA A 100 10.19 1.60 12.34
CA ALA A 100 10.96 1.39 13.55
C ALA A 100 10.00 1.38 14.73
N TYR A 101 9.53 0.21 15.13
CA TYR A 101 8.52 0.10 16.18
C TYR A 101 8.69 -1.15 17.04
N ALA A 102 8.11 -1.06 18.24
CA ALA A 102 7.82 -2.22 19.08
C ALA A 102 6.32 -2.51 19.05
N ARG A 103 5.96 -3.80 19.19
CA ARG A 103 4.58 -4.28 19.18
C ARG A 103 4.33 -5.19 20.37
N LEU A 104 3.25 -4.91 21.09
CA LEU A 104 2.76 -5.67 22.22
C LEU A 104 1.48 -6.44 21.86
N PHE A 105 1.33 -7.63 22.43
CA PHE A 105 0.16 -8.50 22.30
C PHE A 105 -0.48 -8.73 23.68
N PRO A 106 -1.12 -7.71 24.28
CA PRO A 106 -1.58 -7.76 25.67
C PRO A 106 -2.73 -8.75 25.90
N ALA A 107 -3.56 -8.99 24.87
CA ALA A 107 -4.69 -9.91 24.94
C ALA A 107 -4.90 -10.58 23.57
N LYS A 108 -5.71 -11.65 23.55
CA LYS A 108 -6.06 -12.34 22.30
C LYS A 108 -6.72 -11.35 21.34
N GLY A 109 -6.20 -11.28 20.11
CA GLY A 109 -6.70 -10.40 19.06
C GLY A 109 -6.31 -8.93 19.22
N LEU A 110 -5.74 -8.51 20.36
CA LEU A 110 -5.34 -7.12 20.62
C LEU A 110 -3.85 -6.92 20.35
N THR A 111 -3.54 -5.84 19.65
CA THR A 111 -2.18 -5.40 19.32
C THR A 111 -2.01 -3.94 19.68
N VAL A 112 -0.85 -3.59 20.22
CA VAL A 112 -0.44 -2.20 20.48
C VAL A 112 0.91 -2.01 19.81
N THR A 113 1.00 -1.11 18.84
CA THR A 113 2.25 -0.81 18.13
C THR A 113 2.66 0.62 18.43
N ALA A 114 3.91 0.85 18.82
CA ALA A 114 4.43 2.16 19.14
C ALA A 114 5.79 2.39 18.46
N GLY A 115 5.94 3.54 17.80
CA GLY A 115 7.14 3.92 17.05
C GLY A 115 6.82 4.51 15.68
N GLN A 116 7.76 4.45 14.77
CA GLN A 116 7.60 4.87 13.38
C GLN A 116 7.01 3.73 12.56
N MET A 117 5.90 3.97 11.87
CA MET A 117 5.23 2.96 11.05
C MET A 117 4.40 3.57 9.94
N ARG A 118 3.91 2.73 9.03
CA ARG A 118 2.83 3.10 8.12
C ARG A 118 1.50 3.22 8.86
N VAL A 119 0.80 4.32 8.59
CA VAL A 119 -0.49 4.67 9.21
C VAL A 119 -1.62 3.86 8.55
N PRO A 120 -2.50 3.19 9.33
CA PRO A 120 -3.55 2.30 8.82
C PRO A 120 -4.61 3.10 8.06
N PHE A 121 -4.63 2.99 6.74
CA PHE A 121 -5.53 3.75 5.86
C PHE A 121 -5.90 2.92 4.62
N THR A 122 -5.25 3.08 3.48
CA THR A 122 -5.68 2.42 2.23
C THR A 122 -5.28 0.93 2.13
N ILE A 123 -5.85 0.16 1.21
CA ILE A 123 -5.37 -1.18 0.83
C ILE A 123 -4.07 -1.07 0.05
N ASP A 124 -4.05 -0.29 -1.04
CA ASP A 124 -2.94 -0.32 -1.99
C ASP A 124 -1.63 0.26 -1.43
N ALA A 125 -1.72 1.33 -0.64
CA ALA A 125 -0.54 1.95 -0.05
C ALA A 125 0.19 1.01 0.92
N HIS A 126 -0.54 0.11 1.58
CA HIS A 126 -0.04 -0.80 2.61
C HIS A 126 0.75 -1.99 2.07
N ARG A 127 0.60 -2.34 0.80
CA ARG A 127 1.37 -3.42 0.17
C ARG A 127 2.88 -3.13 0.18
N SER A 128 3.65 -4.12 0.62
CA SER A 128 5.11 -4.13 0.46
C SER A 128 5.49 -4.19 -1.02
N PRO A 129 6.70 -3.73 -1.42
CA PRO A 129 7.08 -3.63 -2.84
C PRO A 129 6.96 -4.94 -3.63
N HIS A 130 7.26 -6.09 -3.01
CA HIS A 130 7.16 -7.41 -3.66
C HIS A 130 5.72 -7.95 -3.72
N GLN A 131 4.77 -7.34 -2.99
CA GLN A 131 3.34 -7.68 -3.04
C GLN A 131 2.60 -6.87 -4.11
N GLN A 132 3.24 -5.84 -4.67
CA GLN A 132 2.67 -5.04 -5.75
C GLN A 132 2.48 -5.89 -7.01
N TYR A 133 1.36 -5.67 -7.70
CA TYR A 133 1.04 -6.34 -8.97
C TYR A 133 1.73 -5.66 -10.16
N PHE A 134 1.85 -4.34 -10.11
CA PHE A 134 2.44 -3.50 -11.15
C PHE A 134 3.80 -2.97 -10.71
N ALA A 135 4.65 -2.61 -11.68
CA ALA A 135 5.95 -2.02 -11.40
C ALA A 135 5.84 -0.62 -10.76
N ASN A 136 4.89 0.21 -11.18
CA ASN A 136 4.63 1.49 -10.53
C ASN A 136 3.35 1.43 -9.69
N ARG A 137 3.39 2.07 -8.52
CA ARG A 137 2.25 2.25 -7.61
C ARG A 137 1.10 3.01 -8.28
N SER A 138 -0.13 2.79 -7.80
CA SER A 138 -1.29 3.58 -8.22
C SER A 138 -1.17 5.04 -7.75
N PHE A 139 -2.04 5.91 -8.25
CA PHE A 139 -2.09 7.28 -7.74
C PHE A 139 -2.48 7.36 -6.26
N ILE A 140 -3.33 6.45 -5.78
CA ILE A 140 -3.67 6.32 -4.35
C ILE A 140 -2.42 6.03 -3.52
N ALA A 141 -1.65 5.02 -3.91
CA ALA A 141 -0.48 4.58 -3.15
C ALA A 141 0.77 5.45 -3.32
N LYS A 142 0.83 6.32 -4.34
CA LYS A 142 2.00 7.18 -4.61
C LYS A 142 1.79 8.63 -4.18
N GLN A 143 0.62 9.21 -4.43
CA GLN A 143 0.39 10.65 -4.21
C GLN A 143 -0.53 10.96 -3.02
N VAL A 144 -1.62 10.20 -2.84
CA VAL A 144 -2.72 10.68 -1.98
C VAL A 144 -2.95 9.91 -0.68
N GLY A 145 -2.49 8.66 -0.55
CA GLY A 145 -2.85 7.78 0.57
C GLY A 145 -1.70 7.10 1.32
N ASN A 146 -0.44 7.33 0.94
CA ASN A 146 0.70 6.67 1.57
C ASN A 146 1.36 7.55 2.64
N VAL A 147 0.87 7.43 3.87
CA VAL A 147 1.39 8.16 5.03
C VAL A 147 2.16 7.20 5.96
N ARG A 148 3.34 7.64 6.38
CA ARG A 148 4.11 7.05 7.48
C ARG A 148 4.39 8.12 8.51
N ASP A 149 4.36 7.73 9.78
CA ASP A 149 4.49 8.66 10.88
C ASP A 149 4.94 7.94 12.17
N VAL A 150 5.25 8.74 13.18
CA VAL A 150 5.56 8.26 14.53
C VAL A 150 4.32 8.40 15.40
N GLY A 151 3.98 7.33 16.10
CA GLY A 151 2.79 7.33 16.95
C GLY A 151 2.51 6.00 17.61
N ILE A 152 1.25 5.83 17.99
CA ILE A 152 0.70 4.62 18.60
C ILE A 152 -0.50 4.12 17.79
N THR A 153 -0.55 2.81 17.55
CA THR A 153 -1.66 2.13 16.89
C THR A 153 -2.19 1.01 17.77
N LEU A 154 -3.50 0.95 17.92
CA LEU A 154 -4.24 -0.17 18.49
C LEU A 154 -4.90 -0.94 17.36
N GLY A 155 -4.71 -2.26 17.33
CA GLY A 155 -5.40 -3.15 16.40
C GLY A 155 -6.15 -4.24 17.16
N TYR A 156 -7.40 -4.50 16.82
CA TYR A 156 -8.23 -5.54 17.42
C TYR A 156 -8.92 -6.39 16.36
N THR A 157 -8.69 -7.70 16.40
CA THR A 157 -9.43 -8.68 15.59
C THR A 157 -10.55 -9.29 16.41
N LEU A 158 -11.79 -9.08 15.98
CA LEU A 158 -12.98 -9.59 16.66
C LEU A 158 -13.02 -11.13 16.59
N PRO A 159 -13.35 -11.82 17.70
CA PRO A 159 -13.46 -13.27 17.74
C PRO A 159 -14.81 -13.75 17.18
N THR A 160 -15.12 -13.37 15.93
CA THR A 160 -16.37 -13.69 15.24
C THR A 160 -16.11 -14.61 14.04
N ASP A 161 -17.14 -15.33 13.60
CA ASP A 161 -17.06 -16.19 12.40
C ASP A 161 -16.76 -15.38 11.13
N LEU A 162 -17.08 -14.09 11.15
CA LEU A 162 -16.63 -13.08 10.20
C LEU A 162 -15.36 -12.43 10.75
N PRO A 163 -14.15 -12.65 10.19
CA PRO A 163 -12.96 -11.96 10.68
C PRO A 163 -13.06 -10.46 10.38
N ILE A 164 -13.26 -9.67 11.44
CA ILE A 164 -13.24 -8.21 11.40
C ILE A 164 -12.01 -7.74 12.15
N THR A 165 -11.18 -6.93 11.51
CA THR A 165 -10.02 -6.28 12.15
C THR A 165 -10.22 -4.77 12.13
N ILE A 166 -10.10 -4.14 13.29
CA ILE A 166 -10.19 -2.69 13.45
C ILE A 166 -8.83 -2.19 13.92
N GLU A 167 -8.28 -1.20 13.23
CA GLU A 167 -7.04 -0.52 13.59
C GLU A 167 -7.32 0.96 13.78
N GLY A 168 -6.72 1.57 14.79
CA GLY A 168 -6.84 3.00 15.06
C GLY A 168 -5.57 3.53 15.70
N GLY A 169 -5.12 4.72 15.31
CA GLY A 169 -3.88 5.27 15.85
C GLY A 169 -3.85 6.79 15.89
N LEU A 170 -2.93 7.29 16.72
CA LEU A 170 -2.62 8.70 16.91
C LEU A 170 -1.15 8.93 16.56
N TYR A 171 -0.85 10.03 15.88
CA TYR A 171 0.45 10.31 15.27
C TYR A 171 0.82 11.79 15.37
N ASN A 172 2.11 12.08 15.24
CA ASN A 172 2.67 13.43 15.33
C ASN A 172 2.30 14.32 14.14
N GLY A 173 2.24 13.77 12.93
CA GLY A 173 1.96 14.49 11.69
C GLY A 173 3.15 15.01 10.92
N SER A 174 4.35 14.87 11.49
CA SER A 174 5.61 15.34 10.90
C SER A 174 6.26 14.37 9.93
N GLY A 175 5.67 13.19 9.74
CA GLY A 175 6.14 12.18 8.80
C GLY A 175 7.36 11.42 9.31
N LEU A 176 8.28 11.08 8.41
CA LEU A 176 9.39 10.18 8.71
C LEU A 176 10.57 10.85 9.42
N THR A 177 10.85 12.13 9.16
CA THR A 177 12.15 12.73 9.50
C THR A 177 12.06 13.82 10.56
N ASN A 178 10.95 14.54 10.68
CA ASN A 178 10.87 15.73 11.53
C ASN A 178 10.28 15.42 12.92
N GLN A 179 10.93 14.50 13.65
CA GLN A 179 10.35 13.89 14.87
C GLN A 179 10.62 14.65 16.18
N LYS A 180 11.45 15.71 16.15
CA LYS A 180 11.84 16.47 17.36
C LYS A 180 10.94 17.66 17.66
N GLU A 181 10.06 18.02 16.73
CA GLU A 181 9.19 19.18 16.85
C GLU A 181 8.06 18.93 17.86
N TRP A 182 7.63 20.01 18.50
CA TRP A 182 6.49 19.99 19.41
C TRP A 182 5.21 20.27 18.63
N HIS A 183 4.28 19.33 18.65
CA HIS A 183 3.00 19.45 17.95
C HIS A 183 1.87 19.82 18.93
N LYS A 184 1.08 20.82 18.56
CA LYS A 184 -0.15 21.19 19.29
C LYS A 184 -1.34 20.33 18.89
N GLU A 185 -1.28 19.79 17.68
CA GLU A 185 -2.35 19.07 17.02
C GLU A 185 -1.97 17.60 16.89
N VAL A 186 -2.96 16.72 17.00
CA VAL A 186 -2.77 15.27 16.84
C VAL A 186 -3.36 14.82 15.51
N ASN A 187 -2.59 14.01 14.78
CA ASN A 187 -3.07 13.31 13.59
C ASN A 187 -3.63 11.95 13.98
N TYR A 188 -4.63 11.48 13.24
CA TYR A 188 -5.25 10.20 13.54
C TYR A 188 -5.63 9.44 12.28
N SER A 189 -5.75 8.13 12.44
CA SER A 189 -6.22 7.26 11.37
C SER A 189 -6.97 6.08 11.97
N ALA A 190 -8.00 5.61 11.28
CA ALA A 190 -8.72 4.40 11.61
C ALA A 190 -9.04 3.61 10.35
N LYS A 191 -9.02 2.29 10.48
CA LYS A 191 -9.24 1.33 9.40
C LYS A 191 -10.04 0.16 9.94
N ALA A 192 -11.07 -0.24 9.21
CA ALA A 192 -11.85 -1.43 9.48
C ALA A 192 -11.76 -2.35 8.26
N GLN A 193 -11.34 -3.59 8.50
CA GLN A 193 -11.22 -4.62 7.48
C GLN A 193 -12.22 -5.74 7.78
N PHE A 194 -13.03 -6.06 6.79
CA PHE A 194 -14.02 -7.13 6.81
C PHE A 194 -13.59 -8.21 5.82
N LEU A 195 -13.42 -9.44 6.30
CA LEU A 195 -13.21 -10.62 5.45
C LEU A 195 -14.52 -11.41 5.41
N PHE A 196 -15.38 -11.11 4.45
CA PHE A 196 -16.73 -11.67 4.41
C PHE A 196 -16.75 -13.18 4.21
N THR A 197 -15.85 -13.64 3.36
CA THR A 197 -15.58 -15.05 3.09
C THR A 197 -14.17 -15.14 2.53
N LYS A 198 -13.70 -16.35 2.28
CA LYS A 198 -12.39 -16.57 1.70
C LYS A 198 -12.25 -15.81 0.38
N GLY A 199 -11.27 -14.92 0.31
CA GLY A 199 -10.95 -14.13 -0.87
C GLY A 199 -11.78 -12.85 -1.05
N LEU A 200 -12.84 -12.62 -0.26
CA LEU A 200 -13.65 -11.41 -0.37
C LEU A 200 -13.35 -10.44 0.79
N ASN A 201 -12.83 -9.27 0.44
CA ASN A 201 -12.45 -8.23 1.40
C ASN A 201 -13.19 -6.92 1.13
N LEU A 202 -13.53 -6.25 2.22
CA LEU A 202 -13.89 -4.83 2.24
C LEU A 202 -13.05 -4.13 3.30
N THR A 203 -12.52 -2.97 2.96
CA THR A 203 -11.76 -2.10 3.84
C THR A 203 -12.37 -0.71 3.80
N LEU A 204 -12.59 -0.13 4.97
CA LEU A 204 -13.07 1.24 5.16
C LEU A 204 -12.08 1.98 6.04
N SER A 205 -11.69 3.19 5.65
CA SER A 205 -10.70 3.93 6.41
C SER A 205 -10.93 5.44 6.42
N ILE A 206 -10.46 6.08 7.48
CA ILE A 206 -10.50 7.51 7.67
C ILE A 206 -9.15 7.98 8.20
N GLN A 207 -8.67 9.13 7.74
CA GLN A 207 -7.42 9.72 8.18
C GLN A 207 -7.53 11.23 8.26
N SER A 208 -7.00 11.82 9.32
CA SER A 208 -6.84 13.26 9.47
C SER A 208 -5.37 13.58 9.66
N ILE A 209 -4.82 14.38 8.77
CA ILE A 209 -3.45 14.87 8.87
C ILE A 209 -3.41 16.39 8.80
N GLN A 210 -2.51 17.00 9.54
CA GLN A 210 -2.19 18.41 9.44
C GLN A 210 -0.68 18.56 9.18
N PRO A 211 -0.28 18.61 7.90
CA PRO A 211 1.14 18.62 7.54
C PRO A 211 1.85 19.95 7.87
N GLU A 212 1.11 21.07 7.83
CA GLU A 212 1.51 22.43 8.24
C GLU A 212 0.29 23.13 8.88
N GLU A 213 -0.21 24.24 8.32
CA GLU A 213 -1.37 24.97 8.88
C GLU A 213 -2.72 24.35 8.49
N ILE A 214 -2.80 23.75 7.29
CA ILE A 214 -4.06 23.22 6.76
C ILE A 214 -4.25 21.75 7.14
N ARG A 215 -5.33 21.47 7.86
CA ARG A 215 -5.77 20.10 8.14
C ARG A 215 -6.48 19.50 6.92
N VAL A 216 -6.21 18.24 6.69
CA VAL A 216 -6.71 17.44 5.58
C VAL A 216 -7.42 16.22 6.13
N GLN A 217 -8.66 16.01 5.70
CA GLN A 217 -9.44 14.84 6.04
C GLN A 217 -9.56 13.92 4.82
N SER A 218 -9.27 12.64 4.98
CA SER A 218 -9.34 11.64 3.90
C SER A 218 -10.21 10.46 4.32
N TYR A 219 -10.95 9.93 3.36
CA TYR A 219 -11.85 8.79 3.48
C TYR A 219 -11.54 7.81 2.35
N ASP A 220 -11.47 6.53 2.67
CA ASP A 220 -11.11 5.48 1.72
C ASP A 220 -12.06 4.29 1.85
N ILE A 221 -12.45 3.75 0.70
CA ILE A 221 -13.20 2.49 0.60
C ILE A 221 -12.55 1.62 -0.47
N GLY A 222 -12.13 0.43 -0.08
CA GLY A 222 -11.52 -0.54 -0.96
C GLY A 222 -12.16 -1.91 -0.81
N ALA A 223 -12.30 -2.63 -1.91
CA ALA A 223 -12.75 -4.02 -1.89
C ALA A 223 -11.96 -4.84 -2.91
N TYR A 224 -11.70 -6.10 -2.56
CA TYR A 224 -11.13 -7.04 -3.50
C TYR A 224 -11.83 -8.39 -3.43
N TYR A 225 -11.78 -9.10 -4.56
CA TYR A 225 -12.14 -10.50 -4.70
C TYR A 225 -10.95 -11.28 -5.25
N GLU A 226 -10.53 -12.31 -4.50
CA GLU A 226 -9.48 -13.25 -4.83
C GLU A 226 -10.06 -14.65 -5.01
N SER A 227 -9.67 -15.30 -6.09
CA SER A 227 -9.91 -16.71 -6.40
C SER A 227 -8.59 -17.38 -6.80
N ASP A 228 -8.61 -18.68 -7.13
CA ASP A 228 -7.39 -19.41 -7.49
C ASP A 228 -6.59 -18.82 -8.68
N ARG A 229 -7.25 -18.05 -9.55
CA ARG A 229 -6.60 -17.42 -10.72
C ARG A 229 -6.85 -15.94 -10.87
N PHE A 230 -7.85 -15.38 -10.19
CA PHE A 230 -8.21 -13.98 -10.35
C PHE A 230 -8.03 -13.21 -9.06
N HIS A 231 -7.45 -12.03 -9.18
CA HIS A 231 -7.57 -10.98 -8.19
C HIS A 231 -8.20 -9.75 -8.86
N ILE A 232 -9.29 -9.25 -8.32
CA ILE A 232 -9.97 -8.04 -8.78
C ILE A 232 -10.05 -7.10 -7.60
N GLU A 233 -9.61 -5.86 -7.77
CA GLU A 233 -9.64 -4.84 -6.72
C GLU A 233 -10.16 -3.52 -7.25
N ALA A 234 -10.89 -2.82 -6.40
CA ALA A 234 -11.28 -1.44 -6.60
C ALA A 234 -11.15 -0.68 -5.27
N GLU A 235 -10.60 0.54 -5.35
CA GLU A 235 -10.37 1.44 -4.23
C GLU A 235 -10.72 2.86 -4.66
N TYR A 236 -11.44 3.57 -3.81
CA TYR A 236 -11.82 4.97 -3.99
C TYR A 236 -11.43 5.76 -2.75
N LEU A 237 -10.75 6.88 -2.98
CA LEU A 237 -10.31 7.81 -1.95
C LEU A 237 -10.90 9.19 -2.21
N TYR A 238 -11.44 9.80 -1.16
CA TYR A 238 -11.93 11.16 -1.14
C TYR A 238 -11.20 11.96 -0.06
N LYS A 239 -10.71 13.15 -0.40
CA LYS A 239 -9.89 14.00 0.47
C LYS A 239 -10.38 15.44 0.43
N GLN A 240 -10.51 16.04 1.59
CA GLN A 240 -11.01 17.41 1.82
C GLN A 240 -9.96 18.23 2.56
N TYR A 241 -9.92 19.53 2.26
CA TYR A 241 -9.04 20.49 2.90
C TYR A 241 -9.87 21.42 3.79
N SER A 242 -9.38 21.68 5.00
CA SER A 242 -10.03 22.60 5.94
C SER A 242 -10.20 23.98 5.32
N ASP A 243 -11.27 24.66 5.70
CA ASP A 243 -11.62 26.02 5.24
C ASP A 243 -11.72 26.15 3.71
N ASN A 244 -11.91 25.04 3.00
CA ASN A 244 -11.86 24.97 1.54
C ASN A 244 -10.55 25.53 0.95
N ALA A 245 -9.44 25.41 1.69
CA ALA A 245 -8.13 25.92 1.28
C ALA A 245 -7.62 25.34 -0.05
N PHE A 246 -8.18 24.19 -0.48
CA PHE A 246 -7.96 23.62 -1.79
C PHE A 246 -9.20 22.80 -2.21
N LYS A 247 -9.36 22.54 -3.50
CA LYS A 247 -10.48 21.71 -4.01
C LYS A 247 -10.38 20.28 -3.51
N ASP A 248 -11.53 19.66 -3.28
CA ASP A 248 -11.57 18.26 -2.89
C ASP A 248 -10.90 17.35 -3.92
N VAL A 249 -10.20 16.34 -3.41
CA VAL A 249 -9.49 15.35 -4.20
C VAL A 249 -10.29 14.06 -4.26
N GLN A 250 -10.46 13.52 -5.46
CA GLN A 250 -10.99 12.19 -5.70
C GLN A 250 -9.91 11.36 -6.39
N ALA A 251 -9.72 10.13 -5.95
CA ALA A 251 -8.84 9.17 -6.61
C ALA A 251 -9.48 7.79 -6.69
N VAL A 252 -9.23 7.08 -7.79
CA VAL A 252 -9.68 5.70 -8.01
C VAL A 252 -8.48 4.86 -8.40
N ASN A 253 -8.42 3.64 -7.89
CA ASN A 253 -7.54 2.59 -8.36
C ASN A 253 -8.37 1.31 -8.54
N THR A 254 -8.42 0.77 -9.75
CA THR A 254 -9.06 -0.53 -9.98
C THR A 254 -8.22 -1.37 -10.93
N PHE A 255 -8.10 -2.66 -10.64
CA PHE A 255 -7.36 -3.56 -11.49
C PHE A 255 -7.87 -5.00 -11.43
N ILE A 256 -7.48 -5.75 -12.44
CA ILE A 256 -7.65 -7.19 -12.52
C ILE A 256 -6.29 -7.83 -12.80
N ASN A 257 -6.06 -8.96 -12.14
CA ASN A 257 -4.96 -9.87 -12.36
C ASN A 257 -5.52 -11.26 -12.70
N TYR A 258 -5.01 -11.87 -13.76
CA TYR A 258 -5.26 -13.27 -14.09
C TYR A 258 -3.96 -14.07 -14.09
N ASP A 259 -3.86 -15.04 -13.20
CA ASP A 259 -2.73 -15.96 -13.07
C ASP A 259 -2.94 -17.21 -13.94
N LEU A 260 -2.03 -17.41 -14.89
CA LEU A 260 -1.86 -18.65 -15.64
C LEU A 260 -0.73 -19.48 -15.02
N PRO A 261 -1.02 -20.63 -14.37
CA PRO A 261 0.02 -21.51 -13.86
C PRO A 261 0.92 -22.03 -14.98
N LEU A 262 2.23 -22.00 -14.76
CA LEU A 262 3.24 -22.51 -15.68
C LEU A 262 3.96 -23.73 -15.08
N ARG A 263 4.75 -24.41 -15.92
CA ARG A 263 5.58 -25.57 -15.52
C ARG A 263 7.06 -25.21 -15.61
N LYS A 264 7.89 -25.91 -14.84
CA LYS A 264 9.37 -25.82 -14.83
C LYS A 264 9.88 -24.50 -14.21
N ILE A 265 10.66 -23.71 -14.95
CA ILE A 265 11.42 -22.56 -14.42
C ILE A 265 10.49 -21.44 -13.95
N PHE A 266 9.41 -21.19 -14.70
CA PHE A 266 8.35 -20.27 -14.30
C PHE A 266 7.23 -21.04 -13.59
N ASN A 267 6.77 -20.51 -12.46
CA ASN A 267 5.64 -21.08 -11.73
C ASN A 267 4.30 -20.50 -12.21
N LYS A 268 4.29 -19.24 -12.68
CA LYS A 268 3.11 -18.60 -13.27
C LYS A 268 3.48 -17.45 -14.20
N MET A 269 2.53 -17.14 -15.09
CA MET A 269 2.47 -15.90 -15.86
C MET A 269 1.17 -15.17 -15.52
N SER A 270 1.26 -13.90 -15.18
CA SER A 270 0.14 -13.08 -14.75
C SER A 270 -0.17 -12.01 -15.81
N PHE A 271 -1.44 -11.88 -16.17
CA PHE A 271 -1.94 -10.85 -17.07
C PHE A 271 -2.65 -9.76 -16.26
N LEU A 272 -2.28 -8.50 -16.50
CA LEU A 272 -2.61 -7.38 -15.64
C LEU A 272 -3.25 -6.24 -16.43
N LEU A 273 -4.34 -5.69 -15.89
CA LEU A 273 -4.93 -4.45 -16.39
C LEU A 273 -5.36 -3.58 -15.21
N ARG A 274 -4.91 -2.33 -15.18
CA ARG A 274 -5.28 -1.33 -14.17
C ARG A 274 -5.76 -0.05 -14.82
N TYR A 275 -6.80 0.52 -14.24
CA TYR A 275 -7.19 1.91 -14.43
C TYR A 275 -7.03 2.66 -13.09
N ASP A 276 -6.33 3.78 -13.11
CA ASP A 276 -6.26 4.67 -11.97
C ASP A 276 -6.37 6.14 -12.38
N MET A 277 -6.93 6.95 -11.49
CA MET A 277 -7.14 8.38 -11.72
C MET A 277 -7.03 9.16 -10.42
N MET A 278 -6.74 10.45 -10.54
CA MET A 278 -6.96 11.41 -9.48
C MET A 278 -7.29 12.78 -10.05
N THR A 279 -7.98 13.61 -9.27
CA THR A 279 -8.13 15.05 -9.53
C THR A 279 -6.91 15.83 -9.08
N ASP A 280 -6.88 17.14 -9.34
CA ASP A 280 -5.81 18.03 -8.88
C ASP A 280 -5.65 17.89 -7.38
N GLN A 281 -4.40 17.82 -6.92
CA GLN A 281 -4.06 17.58 -5.52
C GLN A 281 -2.94 18.52 -5.07
N SER A 282 -3.06 19.01 -3.83
CA SER A 282 -2.02 19.71 -3.08
C SER A 282 -1.45 18.84 -1.96
N ASP A 283 -0.18 18.98 -1.62
CA ASP A 283 0.45 18.31 -0.47
C ASP A 283 0.07 18.96 0.88
N ALA A 284 -0.72 20.03 0.87
CA ALA A 284 -1.09 20.85 2.02
C ALA A 284 0.10 21.49 2.74
N LYS A 285 1.22 21.69 2.01
CA LYS A 285 2.42 22.37 2.47
C LYS A 285 2.85 23.48 1.53
N THR A 286 2.85 23.18 0.24
CA THR A 286 3.35 24.10 -0.78
C THR A 286 2.28 25.16 -1.06
N THR A 287 2.65 26.41 -0.82
CA THR A 287 1.81 27.59 -1.09
C THR A 287 2.43 28.46 -2.18
N ASP A 288 1.57 29.23 -2.82
CA ASP A 288 1.95 30.29 -3.76
C ASP A 288 2.48 31.49 -2.98
N GLU A 289 3.65 32.01 -3.35
CA GLU A 289 4.34 33.07 -2.59
C GLU A 289 3.58 34.41 -2.59
N GLU A 290 2.79 34.69 -3.64
CA GLU A 290 2.07 35.96 -3.78
C GLU A 290 0.71 35.93 -3.07
N THR A 291 -0.02 34.82 -3.19
CA THR A 291 -1.39 34.68 -2.69
C THR A 291 -1.50 33.95 -1.36
N GLY A 292 -0.48 33.19 -0.97
CA GLY A 292 -0.51 32.29 0.19
C GLY A 292 -1.41 31.07 0.03
N ALA A 293 -2.04 30.89 -1.15
CA ALA A 293 -2.95 29.78 -1.41
C ALA A 293 -2.20 28.47 -1.69
N LEU A 294 -2.81 27.33 -1.36
CA LEU A 294 -2.23 26.02 -1.69
C LEU A 294 -2.12 25.82 -3.21
N VAL A 295 -0.95 25.37 -3.67
CA VAL A 295 -0.74 25.07 -5.10
C VAL A 295 -1.06 23.63 -5.44
N THR A 296 -1.34 23.39 -6.72
CA THR A 296 -1.47 22.02 -7.25
C THR A 296 -0.07 21.41 -7.38
N THR A 297 0.23 20.42 -6.54
CA THR A 297 1.50 19.67 -6.60
C THR A 297 1.42 18.49 -7.55
N ASP A 298 0.20 18.02 -7.82
CA ASP A 298 -0.08 16.89 -8.68
C ASP A 298 -1.36 17.12 -9.49
N TYR A 299 -1.20 17.32 -10.79
CA TYR A 299 -2.31 17.62 -11.69
C TYR A 299 -3.18 16.40 -11.99
N LYS A 300 -4.47 16.70 -12.21
CA LYS A 300 -5.52 15.76 -12.60
C LYS A 300 -5.12 14.94 -13.81
N ARG A 301 -5.24 13.62 -13.68
CA ARG A 301 -4.92 12.67 -14.75
C ARG A 301 -5.58 11.32 -14.53
N GLN A 302 -5.65 10.57 -15.61
CA GLN A 302 -6.02 9.16 -15.63
C GLN A 302 -4.88 8.36 -16.24
N ARG A 303 -4.78 7.09 -15.88
CA ARG A 303 -3.81 6.19 -16.45
C ARG A 303 -4.41 4.80 -16.65
N LEU A 304 -4.13 4.23 -17.81
CA LEU A 304 -4.39 2.83 -18.11
C LEU A 304 -3.05 2.09 -18.15
N THR A 305 -2.91 1.04 -17.36
CA THR A 305 -1.71 0.19 -17.32
C THR A 305 -2.07 -1.22 -17.78
N GLY A 306 -1.42 -1.69 -18.85
CA GLY A 306 -1.45 -3.09 -19.26
C GLY A 306 -0.12 -3.76 -18.90
N GLY A 307 -0.15 -5.03 -18.48
CA GLY A 307 1.08 -5.69 -18.06
C GLY A 307 1.07 -7.20 -18.11
N ILE A 308 2.27 -7.77 -18.16
CA ILE A 308 2.52 -9.20 -18.01
C ILE A 308 3.65 -9.37 -16.98
N THR A 309 3.48 -10.33 -16.07
CA THR A 309 4.50 -10.70 -15.08
C THR A 309 4.82 -12.17 -15.20
N PHE A 310 6.11 -12.51 -15.29
CA PHE A 310 6.59 -13.87 -15.17
C PHE A 310 7.20 -14.08 -13.80
N SER A 311 6.66 -15.03 -13.04
CA SER A 311 7.18 -15.39 -11.73
C SER A 311 8.03 -16.66 -11.81
N LEU A 312 9.21 -16.63 -11.21
CA LEU A 312 10.08 -17.78 -11.00
C LEU A 312 9.90 -18.26 -9.55
N SER A 313 10.02 -19.58 -9.29
CA SER A 313 10.04 -20.04 -7.89
C SER A 313 10.70 -21.40 -7.65
N LYS A 314 11.39 -21.46 -6.50
CA LYS A 314 11.05 -22.45 -5.45
C LYS A 314 11.33 -22.00 -4.01
N ALA A 315 12.26 -21.07 -3.75
CA ALA A 315 12.56 -20.57 -2.40
C ALA A 315 12.33 -19.06 -2.20
N PHE A 316 12.57 -18.25 -3.24
CA PHE A 316 12.50 -16.80 -3.21
C PHE A 316 11.64 -16.28 -4.37
N ARG A 317 10.71 -15.35 -4.10
CA ARG A 317 9.84 -14.80 -5.16
C ARG A 317 10.67 -13.89 -6.05
N THR A 318 10.79 -14.25 -7.32
CA THR A 318 11.42 -13.42 -8.35
C THR A 318 10.44 -13.16 -9.46
N ASP A 319 10.11 -11.89 -9.71
CA ASP A 319 9.18 -11.49 -10.76
C ASP A 319 9.92 -10.67 -11.83
N LEU A 320 9.73 -11.04 -13.09
CA LEU A 320 10.06 -10.21 -14.26
C LEU A 320 8.77 -9.58 -14.76
N ARG A 321 8.68 -8.24 -14.76
CA ARG A 321 7.46 -7.50 -15.06
C ARG A 321 7.68 -6.61 -16.27
N LEU A 322 6.72 -6.67 -17.20
CA LEU A 322 6.63 -5.76 -18.33
C LEU A 322 5.30 -5.02 -18.24
N ASN A 323 5.33 -3.70 -18.12
CA ASN A 323 4.13 -2.87 -18.12
C ASN A 323 4.21 -1.79 -19.20
N TYR A 324 3.07 -1.43 -19.76
CA TYR A 324 2.88 -0.22 -20.55
C TYR A 324 1.86 0.66 -19.85
N GLU A 325 2.22 1.92 -19.64
CA GLU A 325 1.39 2.93 -19.00
C GLU A 325 1.02 3.99 -20.04
N LYS A 326 -0.29 4.22 -20.22
CA LYS A 326 -0.84 5.30 -21.05
C LYS A 326 -1.50 6.33 -20.14
N TYR A 327 -1.04 7.57 -20.20
CA TYR A 327 -1.51 8.68 -19.40
C TYR A 327 -2.48 9.57 -20.21
N PHE A 328 -3.51 10.07 -19.54
CA PHE A 328 -4.50 10.97 -20.08
C PHE A 328 -4.63 12.18 -19.15
N TYR A 329 -4.20 13.33 -19.63
CA TYR A 329 -4.21 14.59 -18.87
C TYR A 329 -5.42 15.44 -19.25
N ALA A 330 -5.95 16.18 -18.28
CA ALA A 330 -6.94 17.20 -18.56
C ALA A 330 -6.29 18.43 -19.22
N ASN A 331 -7.07 19.25 -19.91
CA ASN A 331 -6.59 20.50 -20.49
C ASN A 331 -5.93 21.37 -19.40
N SER A 332 -4.79 21.98 -19.73
CA SER A 332 -3.98 22.80 -18.82
C SER A 332 -3.29 22.06 -17.67
N SER A 333 -3.35 20.72 -17.64
CA SER A 333 -2.57 19.94 -16.67
C SER A 333 -1.10 19.85 -17.08
N ILE A 334 -0.20 19.96 -16.10
CA ILE A 334 1.25 19.87 -16.33
C ILE A 334 1.72 18.45 -15.97
N ALA A 335 2.20 17.71 -16.96
CA ALA A 335 2.72 16.36 -16.76
C ALA A 335 4.15 16.42 -16.21
N LYS A 336 4.39 15.75 -15.08
CA LYS A 336 5.75 15.52 -14.56
C LYS A 336 6.50 14.62 -15.54
N GLU A 337 7.82 14.77 -15.64
CA GLU A 337 8.65 13.94 -16.53
C GLU A 337 8.40 12.44 -16.31
N SER A 338 8.37 11.99 -15.06
CA SER A 338 8.14 10.58 -14.73
C SER A 338 6.68 10.11 -14.90
N GLU A 339 5.73 10.98 -15.24
CA GLU A 339 4.29 10.68 -15.28
C GLU A 339 3.73 10.82 -16.70
N GLN A 340 4.44 10.29 -17.69
CA GLN A 340 3.97 10.24 -19.07
C GLN A 340 4.00 8.80 -19.59
N ASP A 341 3.52 8.65 -20.82
CA ASP A 341 3.48 7.36 -21.51
C ASP A 341 4.84 6.66 -21.48
N LYS A 342 4.83 5.41 -21.01
CA LYS A 342 6.08 4.68 -20.82
C LYS A 342 5.92 3.18 -20.82
N ILE A 343 6.99 2.52 -21.23
CA ILE A 343 7.21 1.08 -21.06
C ILE A 343 8.10 0.90 -19.83
N VAL A 344 7.75 -0.07 -19.02
CA VAL A 344 8.45 -0.38 -17.76
C VAL A 344 8.85 -1.85 -17.78
N LEU A 345 10.15 -2.10 -17.62
CA LEU A 345 10.70 -3.43 -17.39
C LEU A 345 11.28 -3.48 -15.97
N GLU A 346 10.81 -4.39 -15.14
CA GLU A 346 11.26 -4.55 -13.75
C GLU A 346 11.70 -5.99 -13.45
N LEU A 347 12.82 -6.11 -12.76
CA LEU A 347 13.23 -7.33 -12.07
C LEU A 347 13.09 -7.10 -10.57
N MET A 348 12.22 -7.88 -9.92
CA MET A 348 12.02 -7.86 -8.48
C MET A 348 12.48 -9.18 -7.87
N VAL A 349 13.29 -9.11 -6.82
CA VAL A 349 13.74 -10.26 -6.04
C VAL A 349 13.39 -10.05 -4.57
N ARG A 350 12.70 -11.03 -3.98
CA ARG A 350 12.40 -11.11 -2.54
C ARG A 350 13.26 -12.17 -1.90
N PHE A 351 13.99 -11.83 -0.84
CA PHE A 351 14.78 -12.76 -0.02
C PHE A 351 14.49 -12.65 1.47
#